data_AF-A0A346PPS0-F1
#
_entry.id   AF-A0A346PPS0-F1
#
_cell.length_a   1.000
_cell.length_b   1.000
_cell.length_c   1.000
_cell.angle_alpha   90.00
_cell.angle_beta   90.00
_cell.angle_gamma   90.00
#
_symmetry.space_group_name_H-M   'P 1'
#
loop_
_entity.id
_entity.type
_entity.pdbx_description
1 polymer ?
#
loop_
_entity_poly.entity_id
_entity_poly.type
_entity_poly.pdbx_seq_one_letter_code
_entity_poly.pdbx_strand_id
1 'polypeptide(L)'
;MKQKRITLRTDQAEFLSDHDHLSLAPMVRSALDDAMDDNDGEFPTGRRQGAETSKTVILLEESHHEFLAETEMNFSAFVGQVVDQRMEIERQLDQIDE
;
A
#
# COMPACT_ATOMS: atom_id res chain seq x y z
N MET A 1 5.23 10.78 -14.06
CA MET A 1 4.79 10.70 -12.65
C MET A 1 3.37 11.23 -12.52
N LYS A 2 2.45 10.46 -11.95
CA LYS A 2 1.03 10.82 -11.74
C LYS A 2 0.68 10.68 -10.26
N GLN A 3 -0.20 11.56 -9.76
CA GLN A 3 -0.68 11.51 -8.37
C GLN A 3 -1.91 10.63 -8.29
N LYS A 4 -1.97 9.71 -7.31
CA LYS A 4 -3.18 8.94 -7.03
C LYS A 4 -3.56 9.11 -5.57
N ARG A 5 -4.84 9.48 -5.35
CA ARG A 5 -5.39 9.60 -4.02
C ARG A 5 -5.80 8.23 -3.52
N ILE A 6 -5.41 7.92 -2.30
CA ILE A 6 -5.76 6.67 -1.63
C ILE A 6 -6.37 6.95 -0.26
N THR A 7 -7.00 5.91 0.27
CA THR A 7 -7.55 5.90 1.61
C THR A 7 -6.85 4.81 2.40
N LEU A 8 -6.22 5.20 3.51
CA LEU A 8 -5.61 4.32 4.49
C LEU A 8 -6.47 4.28 5.74
N ARG A 9 -6.36 3.21 6.53
CA ARG A 9 -6.90 3.24 7.90
C ARG A 9 -6.07 4.19 8.78
N THR A 10 -6.66 4.73 9.84
CA THR A 10 -5.96 5.65 10.75
C THR A 10 -4.73 5.01 11.40
N ASP A 11 -4.83 3.76 11.86
CA ASP A 11 -3.72 2.99 12.44
C ASP A 11 -2.54 2.84 11.47
N GLN A 12 -2.84 2.62 10.18
CA GLN A 12 -1.83 2.54 9.13
C GLN A 12 -1.14 3.88 8.87
N ALA A 13 -1.92 4.98 8.88
CA ALA A 13 -1.38 6.31 8.67
C ALA A 13 -0.51 6.77 9.84
N GLU A 14 -0.91 6.45 11.08
CA GLU A 14 -0.15 6.68 12.30
C GLU A 14 1.15 5.88 12.29
N PHE A 15 1.09 4.58 12.02
CA PHE A 15 2.29 3.73 11.91
C PHE A 15 3.34 4.29 10.93
N LEU A 16 2.92 4.74 9.75
CA LEU A 16 3.82 5.35 8.76
C LEU A 16 4.39 6.69 9.22
N SER A 17 3.66 7.42 10.07
CA SER A 17 4.11 8.70 10.62
C SER A 17 5.09 8.51 11.78
N ASP A 18 4.94 7.43 12.54
CA ASP A 18 5.83 7.07 13.65
C ASP A 18 7.15 6.46 13.18
N HIS A 19 7.19 5.91 11.96
CA HIS A 19 8.38 5.27 11.38
C HIS A 19 8.98 6.12 10.27
N ASP A 20 9.80 7.11 10.64
CA ASP A 20 10.44 8.06 9.70
C ASP A 20 11.27 7.41 8.58
N HIS A 21 11.75 6.19 8.80
CA HIS A 21 12.52 5.43 7.81
C HIS A 21 11.65 4.70 6.78
N LEU A 22 10.34 4.58 7.03
CA LEU A 22 9.38 3.96 6.12
C LEU A 22 8.73 5.04 5.25
N SER A 23 8.82 4.84 3.93
CA SER A 23 8.17 5.74 2.98
C SER A 23 7.13 4.97 2.17
N LEU A 24 5.89 5.48 2.19
CA LEU A 24 4.75 4.85 1.52
C LEU A 24 4.96 4.71 0.01
N ALA A 25 5.51 5.72 -0.65
CA ALA A 25 5.63 5.71 -2.11
C ALA A 25 6.62 4.64 -2.62
N PRO A 26 7.85 4.52 -2.09
CA PRO A 26 8.75 3.42 -2.44
C PRO A 26 8.16 2.03 -2.17
N MET A 27 7.52 1.83 -1.01
CA MET A 27 6.91 0.54 -0.67
C MET A 27 5.83 0.14 -1.66
N VAL A 28 4.93 1.07 -1.98
CA VAL A 28 3.83 0.82 -2.92
C VAL A 28 4.32 0.62 -4.33
N ARG A 29 5.37 1.33 -4.77
CA ARG A 29 5.96 1.12 -6.11
C ARG A 29 6.59 -0.25 -6.22
N SER A 30 7.44 -0.64 -5.27
CA SER A 30 8.05 -1.97 -5.26
C SER A 30 6.98 -3.07 -5.32
N ALA A 31 5.92 -2.95 -4.53
CA ALA A 31 4.83 -3.92 -4.54
C ALA A 31 4.03 -3.92 -5.85
N LEU A 32 3.93 -2.77 -6.53
CA LEU A 32 3.29 -2.68 -7.85
C LEU A 32 4.19 -3.30 -8.93
N ASP A 33 5.50 -3.07 -8.88
CA ASP A 33 6.46 -3.70 -9.78
C ASP A 33 6.35 -5.23 -9.67
N ASP A 34 6.33 -5.76 -8.45
CA ASP A 34 6.13 -7.20 -8.19
C ASP A 34 4.78 -7.70 -8.75
N ALA A 35 3.71 -6.94 -8.55
CA ALA A 35 2.37 -7.27 -9.06
C ALA A 35 2.25 -7.20 -10.59
N MET A 36 3.06 -6.37 -11.25
CA MET A 36 3.12 -6.26 -12.71
C MET A 36 3.88 -7.43 -13.32
N ASP A 37 4.90 -7.93 -12.63
CA ASP A 37 5.66 -9.11 -13.04
C ASP A 37 4.86 -10.41 -12.84
N ASP A 38 4.09 -10.50 -11.76
CA ASP A 38 3.26 -11.66 -11.40
C ASP A 38 1.87 -11.58 -12.09
N ASN A 39 1.80 -12.01 -13.36
CA ASN A 39 0.60 -11.93 -14.22
C ASN A 39 -0.64 -12.72 -13.73
N ASP A 40 -0.56 -13.45 -12.61
CA ASP A 40 -1.62 -14.31 -12.07
C ASP A 40 -2.08 -13.92 -10.64
N GLY A 41 -1.67 -12.75 -10.13
CA GLY A 41 -2.02 -12.31 -8.78
C GLY A 41 -3.51 -11.97 -8.59
N GLU A 42 -4.16 -12.57 -7.57
CA GLU A 42 -5.49 -12.14 -7.11
C GLU A 42 -5.40 -10.80 -6.40
N PHE A 43 -5.86 -9.73 -7.06
CA PHE A 43 -5.84 -8.38 -6.49
C PHE A 43 -7.07 -8.07 -5.65
N PRO A 44 -6.92 -7.25 -4.60
CA PRO A 44 -8.08 -6.86 -3.78
C PRO A 44 -9.04 -5.99 -4.61
N THR A 45 -10.29 -6.44 -4.74
CA THR A 45 -11.36 -5.70 -5.44
C THR A 45 -12.38 -5.06 -4.48
N GLY A 46 -12.44 -5.53 -3.23
CA GLY A 46 -13.41 -5.09 -2.23
C GLY A 46 -13.08 -3.76 -1.55
N ARG A 47 -14.11 -3.07 -1.03
CA ARG A 47 -13.94 -1.95 -0.08
C ARG A 47 -14.00 -2.51 1.34
N ARG A 48 -12.95 -2.30 2.15
CA ARG A 48 -12.99 -2.59 3.59
C ARG A 48 -13.94 -1.60 4.28
N GLN A 49 -15.03 -2.08 4.88
CA GLN A 49 -15.98 -1.25 5.64
C GLN A 49 -15.68 -1.31 7.14
N GLY A 50 -15.73 -0.16 7.83
CA GLY A 50 -15.83 -0.11 9.29
C GLY A 50 -14.67 0.51 10.08
N ALA A 51 -13.55 0.87 9.43
CA ALA A 51 -12.43 1.54 10.11
C ALA A 51 -12.44 3.05 9.88
N GLU A 52 -11.94 3.84 10.84
CA GLU A 52 -11.59 5.24 10.59
C GLU A 52 -10.49 5.29 9.52
N THR A 53 -10.64 6.23 8.58
CA THR A 53 -9.74 6.31 7.43
C THR A 53 -9.19 7.71 7.23
N SER A 54 -7.90 7.78 6.90
CA SER A 54 -7.23 8.99 6.46
C SER A 54 -6.97 8.94 4.95
N LYS A 55 -7.03 10.11 4.30
CA LYS A 55 -6.76 10.24 2.87
C LYS A 55 -5.35 10.73 2.66
N THR A 56 -4.59 10.05 1.81
CA THR A 56 -3.24 10.46 1.42
C THR A 56 -3.07 10.39 -0.09
N VAL A 57 -1.96 10.93 -0.60
CA VAL A 57 -1.61 11.00 -2.02
C VAL A 57 -0.27 10.33 -2.23
N ILE A 58 -0.21 9.45 -3.22
CA ILE A 58 1.02 8.78 -3.63
C ILE A 58 1.40 9.23 -5.04
N LEU A 59 2.69 9.46 -5.25
CA LEU A 59 3.26 9.67 -6.58
C LEU A 59 3.60 8.31 -7.19
N LEU A 60 3.02 8.01 -8.34
CA LEU A 60 3.27 6.80 -9.11
C LEU A 60 3.94 7.12 -10.44
N GLU A 61 4.59 6.11 -11.00
CA GLU A 61 5.13 6.19 -12.35
C GLU A 61 4.01 6.04 -13.39
N GLU A 62 4.33 6.30 -14.66
CA GLU A 62 3.34 6.21 -15.73
C GLU A 62 2.90 4.77 -15.99
N SER A 63 3.86 3.84 -16.06
CA SER A 63 3.64 2.39 -16.15
C SER A 63 2.70 1.86 -15.05
N HIS A 64 2.96 2.23 -13.80
CA HIS A 64 2.11 1.93 -12.66
C HIS A 64 0.67 2.43 -12.84
N HIS A 65 0.51 3.62 -13.39
CA HIS A 65 -0.82 4.19 -13.61
C HIS A 65 -1.57 3.48 -14.74
N GLU A 66 -0.86 3.07 -15.80
CA GLU A 66 -1.41 2.29 -16.91
C GLU A 66 -1.87 0.91 -16.42
N PHE A 67 -1.00 0.19 -15.69
CA PHE A 67 -1.34 -1.09 -15.08
C PHE A 67 -2.59 -1.01 -14.17
N LEU A 68 -2.67 0.01 -13.31
CA LEU A 68 -3.84 0.22 -12.45
C LEU A 68 -5.11 0.64 -13.20
N ALA A 69 -5.01 1.06 -14.46
CA ALA A 69 -6.16 1.37 -15.30
C ALA A 69 -6.63 0.15 -16.11
N GLU A 70 -5.71 -0.75 -16.44
CA GLU A 70 -5.97 -2.01 -17.14
C GLU A 70 -6.49 -3.10 -16.19
N THR A 71 -6.18 -3.00 -14.90
CA THR A 71 -6.65 -3.92 -13.86
C THR A 71 -7.91 -3.40 -13.14
N GLU A 72 -8.83 -4.29 -12.74
CA GLU A 72 -9.97 -3.96 -11.88
C GLU A 72 -9.58 -3.82 -10.38
N MET A 73 -8.29 -3.61 -10.10
CA MET A 73 -7.73 -3.55 -8.75
C MET A 73 -8.25 -2.34 -7.97
N ASN A 74 -8.67 -2.56 -6.72
CA ASN A 74 -8.89 -1.47 -5.78
C ASN A 74 -7.55 -1.02 -5.18
N PHE A 75 -6.96 0.00 -5.80
CA PHE A 75 -5.65 0.52 -5.41
C PHE A 75 -5.55 0.94 -3.93
N SER A 76 -6.62 1.47 -3.32
CA SER A 76 -6.58 1.82 -1.88
C SER A 76 -6.52 0.56 -1.00
N ALA A 77 -7.21 -0.51 -1.39
CA ALA A 77 -7.17 -1.77 -0.66
C ALA A 77 -5.80 -2.46 -0.83
N PHE A 78 -5.22 -2.40 -2.03
CA PHE A 78 -3.87 -2.88 -2.30
C PHE A 78 -2.83 -2.18 -1.44
N VAL A 79 -2.81 -0.85 -1.43
CA VAL A 79 -1.89 -0.10 -0.58
C VAL A 79 -2.11 -0.42 0.90
N GLY A 80 -3.36 -0.57 1.33
CA GLY A 80 -3.67 -1.04 2.68
C GLY A 80 -3.05 -2.40 3.01
N GLN A 81 -3.05 -3.36 2.08
CA GLN A 81 -2.39 -4.66 2.27
C GLN A 81 -0.86 -4.54 2.36
N VAL A 82 -0.24 -3.71 1.51
CA VAL A 82 1.21 -3.47 1.57
C VAL A 82 1.61 -2.89 2.92
N VAL A 83 0.85 -1.92 3.45
CA VAL A 83 1.13 -1.35 4.77
C VAL A 83 0.88 -2.38 5.88
N ASP A 84 -0.20 -3.17 5.81
CA ASP A 84 -0.47 -4.24 6.79
C ASP A 84 0.68 -5.26 6.83
N GLN A 85 1.21 -5.68 5.68
CA GLN A 85 2.36 -6.58 5.60
C GLN A 85 3.60 -5.95 6.24
N ARG A 86 3.85 -4.65 6.00
CA ARG A 86 5.00 -3.98 6.62
C ARG A 86 4.85 -3.88 8.13
N MET A 87 3.67 -3.53 8.63
CA MET A 87 3.38 -3.49 10.06
C MET A 87 3.63 -4.85 10.73
N GLU A 88 3.24 -5.95 10.08
CA GLU A 88 3.49 -7.30 10.60
C GLU A 88 4.99 -7.62 10.63
N ILE A 89 5.74 -7.24 9.60
CA ILE A 89 7.21 -7.43 9.58
C ILE A 89 7.88 -6.65 10.72
N GLU A 90 7.55 -5.37 10.92
CA GLU A 90 8.13 -4.58 12.04
C GLU A 90 7.78 -5.21 13.39
N ARG A 91 6.53 -5.64 13.60
CA ARG A 91 6.11 -6.30 14.84
C ARG A 91 6.88 -7.60 15.10
N GLN A 92 7.24 -8.33 14.05
CA GLN A 92 8.04 -9.55 14.18
C GLN A 92 9.51 -9.22 14.47
N LEU A 93 10.05 -8.15 13.90
CA LEU A 93 11.41 -7.68 14.19
C LEU A 93 11.54 -7.20 15.64
N ASP A 94 10.58 -6.41 16.13
CA ASP A 94 10.54 -5.96 17.52
C ASP A 94 10.51 -7.14 18.52
N GLN A 95 9.82 -8.23 18.17
CA GLN A 95 9.77 -9.45 18.99
C GLN A 95 11.06 -10.28 18.96
N ILE A 96 11.90 -10.13 17.94
CA ILE A 96 13.17 -10.86 17.83
C ILE A 96 14.29 -10.13 18.58
N ASP A 97 14.21 -8.81 18.70
CA ASP A 97 15.19 -7.98 19.42
C ASP A 97 14.94 -7.94 20.95
N GLU A 98 13.85 -8.55 21.45
CA GLU A 98 13.50 -8.72 22.88
C GLU A 98 13.98 -10.06 23.47
#